data_AF-A0A967SJY6-F1
#
_entry.id   AF-A0A967SJY6-F1
#
_cell.length_a   1.000
_cell.length_b   1.000
_cell.length_c   1.000
_cell.angle_alpha   90.00
_cell.angle_beta   90.00
_cell.angle_gamma   90.00
#
_symmetry.space_group_name_H-M   'P 1'
#
loop_
_entity.id
_entity.type
_entity.pdbx_description
1 polymer ?
#
loop_
_entity_poly.entity_id
_entity_poly.type
_entity_poly.pdbx_seq_one_letter_code
_entity_poly.pdbx_strand_id
1 'polypeptide(L)' 'KLEERRAGRLEEVIIRQLDAGIAGIDDAAVAGMLVAYEPVWAIGTGETATPDDAAEAHGVLRARLRERIGDE' A
#
# COMPACT_ATOMS: atom_id res chain seq x y z
N LYS A 1 5.15 -1.18 -10.67
CA LYS A 1 6.17 -1.24 -11.75
C LYS A 1 7.30 -0.26 -11.45
N LEU A 2 8.54 -0.52 -11.90
CA LEU A 2 9.70 0.35 -11.61
C LEU A 2 9.51 1.81 -12.08
N GLU A 3 8.86 1.99 -13.23
CA GLU A 3 8.51 3.31 -13.75
C GLU A 3 7.61 4.13 -12.81
N GLU A 4 6.70 3.46 -12.08
CA GLU A 4 5.84 4.13 -11.09
C GLU A 4 6.66 4.60 -9.88
N ARG A 5 7.63 3.78 -9.42
CA ARG A 5 8.55 4.17 -8.34
C ARG A 5 9.41 5.36 -8.74
N ARG A 6 10.04 5.32 -9.93
CA ARG A 6 10.89 6.41 -10.44
C ARG A 6 10.13 7.71 -10.69
N ALA A 7 8.83 7.62 -10.95
CA ALA A 7 7.96 8.79 -11.11
C ALA A 7 7.36 9.30 -9.78
N GLY A 8 7.75 8.75 -8.63
CA GLY A 8 7.24 9.18 -7.32
C GLY A 8 5.76 8.86 -7.07
N ARG A 9 5.18 7.91 -7.79
CA ARG A 9 3.74 7.58 -7.72
C ARG A 9 3.41 6.49 -6.69
N LEU A 10 4.22 6.34 -5.63
CA LEU A 10 4.02 5.28 -4.64
C LEU A 10 2.62 5.35 -4.02
N GLU A 11 2.28 6.53 -3.49
CA GLU A 11 1.01 6.76 -2.80
C GLU A 11 -0.20 6.52 -3.70
N GLU A 12 -0.19 7.09 -4.91
CA GLU A 12 -1.24 6.89 -5.91
C GLU A 12 -1.47 5.41 -6.22
N VAL A 13 -0.39 4.64 -6.43
CA VAL A 13 -0.49 3.21 -6.73
C VAL A 13 -1.07 2.44 -5.55
N ILE A 14 -0.60 2.72 -4.33
CA ILE A 14 -1.07 2.06 -3.11
C ILE A 14 -2.55 2.33 -2.87
N ILE A 15 -2.98 3.60 -2.91
CA ILE A 15 -4.37 3.98 -2.66
C ILE A 15 -5.28 3.33 -3.70
N ARG A 16 -4.93 3.41 -4.99
CA ARG A 16 -5.69 2.79 -6.07
C ARG A 16 -5.88 1.28 -5.85
N GLN A 17 -4.81 0.58 -5.47
CA GLN A 17 -4.84 -0.87 -5.27
C GLN A 17 -5.60 -1.26 -4.01
N LEU A 18 -5.36 -0.56 -2.91
CA LEU A 18 -6.04 -0.80 -1.64
C LEU A 18 -7.54 -0.61 -1.82
N ASP A 19 -7.97 0.58 -2.27
CA ASP A 19 -9.38 0.93 -2.41
C ASP A 19 -10.13 -0.06 -3.32
N ALA A 20 -9.51 -0.47 -4.43
CA ALA A 20 -10.08 -1.48 -5.32
C ALA A 20 -10.17 -2.87 -4.65
N GLY A 21 -9.15 -3.25 -3.86
CA GLY A 21 -9.08 -4.54 -3.18
C GLY A 21 -10.08 -4.69 -2.03
N ILE A 22 -10.44 -3.58 -1.36
CA ILE A 22 -11.39 -3.58 -0.23
C ILE A 22 -12.77 -3.04 -0.60
N ALA A 23 -13.03 -2.78 -1.88
CA ALA A 23 -14.33 -2.29 -2.35
C ALA A 23 -15.45 -3.30 -2.04
N GLY A 24 -16.51 -2.83 -1.37
CA GLY A 24 -17.66 -3.66 -1.01
C GLY A 24 -17.47 -4.60 0.19
N ILE A 25 -16.29 -4.61 0.81
CA ILE A 25 -16.06 -5.27 2.10
C ILE A 25 -16.54 -4.32 3.20
N ASP A 26 -17.26 -4.81 4.21
CA ASP A 26 -17.66 -3.98 5.34
C ASP A 26 -16.48 -3.59 6.24
N ASP A 27 -16.62 -2.49 6.97
CA ASP A 27 -15.52 -1.89 7.71
C ASP A 27 -15.01 -2.78 8.87
N ALA A 28 -15.88 -3.60 9.48
CA ALA A 28 -15.48 -4.55 10.52
C ALA A 28 -14.61 -5.68 9.95
N ALA A 29 -14.95 -6.18 8.77
CA ALA A 29 -14.12 -7.16 8.06
C ALA A 29 -12.79 -6.54 7.59
N VAL A 30 -12.78 -5.27 7.16
CA VAL A 30 -11.54 -4.56 6.83
C VAL A 30 -10.63 -4.38 8.05
N ALA A 31 -11.18 -4.06 9.23
CA ALA A 31 -10.42 -3.90 10.47
C ALA A 31 -9.68 -5.19 10.87
N GLY A 32 -10.28 -6.36 10.61
CA GLY A 32 -9.68 -7.67 10.86
C GLY A 32 -8.72 -8.18 9.77
N MET A 33 -8.46 -7.42 8.71
CA MET A 33 -7.73 -7.89 7.54
C MET A 33 -6.21 -7.73 7.67
N LEU A 34 -5.45 -8.71 7.15
CA LEU A 34 -4.02 -8.56 6.91
C LEU A 34 -3.75 -7.97 5.52
N VAL A 35 -2.99 -6.88 5.45
CA VAL A 35 -2.50 -6.30 4.20
C VAL A 35 -1.00 -6.57 4.06
N ALA A 36 -0.61 -7.19 2.94
CA ALA A 36 0.79 -7.39 2.58
C ALA A 36 1.20 -6.40 1.48
N TYR A 37 2.23 -5.60 1.74
CA TYR A 37 2.87 -4.78 0.72
C TYR A 37 3.99 -5.57 0.02
N GLU A 38 3.91 -5.69 -1.31
CA GLU A 38 4.95 -6.30 -2.13
C GLU A 38 5.48 -5.29 -3.16
N PRO A 39 6.74 -4.85 -3.06
CA PRO A 39 7.32 -3.91 -4.02
C PRO A 39 7.67 -4.62 -5.34
N VAL A 40 6.67 -4.79 -6.23
CA VAL A 40 6.88 -5.39 -7.57
C VAL A 40 7.97 -4.67 -8.37
N TRP A 41 8.18 -3.38 -8.11
CA TRP A 41 9.25 -2.60 -8.74
C TRP A 41 10.67 -3.06 -8.35
N ALA A 42 10.84 -3.82 -7.28
CA ALA A 42 12.12 -4.37 -6.81
C ALA A 42 12.37 -5.83 -7.26
N ILE A 43 11.40 -6.47 -7.93
CA ILE A 43 11.53 -7.87 -8.35
C ILE A 43 12.18 -7.94 -9.72
N GLY A 44 13.39 -8.50 -9.80
CA GLY A 44 14.08 -8.75 -11.08
C GLY A 44 14.54 -7.50 -11.83
N THR A 45 14.54 -6.33 -11.18
CA THR A 45 14.90 -5.04 -11.77
C THR A 45 16.33 -4.58 -11.45
N GLY A 46 17.01 -5.26 -10.54
CA GLY A 46 18.31 -4.84 -10.01
C GLY A 46 18.24 -3.73 -8.96
N GLU A 47 17.04 -3.24 -8.66
CA GLU A 47 16.77 -2.25 -7.61
C GLU A 47 16.22 -2.98 -6.38
N THR A 48 16.78 -2.73 -5.20
CA THR A 48 16.39 -3.41 -3.96
C THR A 48 15.60 -2.45 -3.08
N ALA A 49 14.42 -2.88 -2.62
CA ALA A 49 13.66 -2.13 -1.63
C ALA A 49 14.39 -2.10 -0.29
N THR A 50 14.48 -0.92 0.29
CA THR A 50 15.05 -0.67 1.60
C THR A 50 13.99 -0.76 2.70
N PRO A 51 14.40 -0.90 3.98
CA PRO A 51 13.46 -0.80 5.10
C PRO A 51 12.67 0.52 5.12
N ASP A 52 13.28 1.63 4.70
CA ASP A 52 12.62 2.94 4.65
C ASP A 52 11.54 2.97 3.55
N ASP A 53 11.78 2.35 2.39
CA ASP A 53 10.77 2.19 1.33
C ASP A 53 9.55 1.38 1.82
N ALA A 54 9.80 0.34 2.61
CA ALA A 54 8.74 -0.47 3.22
C ALA A 54 7.98 0.33 4.30
N ALA A 55 8.68 1.13 5.10
CA ALA A 55 8.07 1.98 6.11
C ALA A 55 7.19 3.07 5.48
N GLU A 56 7.64 3.68 4.39
CA GLU A 56 6.89 4.65 3.59
C GLU A 56 5.58 4.04 3.09
N ALA A 57 5.65 2.88 2.42
CA ALA A 57 4.47 2.18 1.92
C ALA A 57 3.49 1.76 3.03
N HIS A 58 3.99 1.21 4.13
CA HIS A 58 3.18 0.88 5.30
C HIS A 58 2.53 2.12 5.94
N GLY A 59 3.21 3.27 5.89
CA GLY A 59 2.67 4.56 6.32
C GLY A 59 1.45 4.96 5.51
N VAL A 60 1.55 4.94 4.18
CA VAL A 60 0.43 5.25 3.27
C VAL A 60 -0.74 4.29 3.49
N LEU A 61 -0.48 2.97 3.56
CA LEU A 61 -1.51 1.97 3.81
C LEU A 61 -2.29 2.24 5.10
N ARG A 62 -1.56 2.47 6.21
CA ARG A 62 -2.20 2.76 7.51
C ARG A 62 -2.96 4.07 7.49
N ALA A 63 -2.42 5.12 6.87
CA ALA A 63 -3.12 6.40 6.77
C ALA A 63 -4.45 6.24 6.02
N ARG A 64 -4.42 5.55 4.87
CA ARG A 64 -5.63 5.31 4.08
C ARG A 64 -6.66 4.44 4.80
N LEU A 65 -6.21 3.40 5.52
CA LEU A 65 -7.10 2.58 6.33
C LEU A 65 -7.74 3.39 7.47
N ARG A 66 -6.96 4.21 8.19
CA ARG A 66 -7.49 5.10 9.24
C ARG A 66 -8.55 6.07 8.73
N GLU A 67 -8.37 6.64 7.54
CA GLU A 67 -9.39 7.51 6.93
C GLU A 67 -10.72 6.78 6.71
N ARG A 68 -10.65 5.48 6.42
CA ARG A 68 -11.83 4.67 6.13
C ARG A 68 -12.52 4.15 7.39
N ILE A 69 -11.77 3.52 8.29
CA ILE A 69 -12.31 2.78 9.44
C ILE A 69 -12.05 3.45 10.80
N GLY A 70 -11.33 4.56 10.84
CA GLY A 70 -10.95 5.28 12.06
C GLY A 70 -9.70 4.73 12.74
N ASP A 71 -9.36 5.33 13.89
CA ASP A 71 -8.42 4.78 14.85
C ASP A 71 -9.22 3.87 15.81
N GLU A 72 -9.10 2.54 15.66
CA GLU A 72 -9.45 1.60 16.74
C GLU A 72 -8.43 1.67 17.89
#